data_AF-X1AG41-F1
#
_entry.id   AF-X1AG41-F1
#
_cell.length_a   1.000
_cell.length_b   1.000
_cell.length_c   1.000
_cell.angle_alpha   90.00
_cell.angle_beta   90.00
_cell.angle_gamma   90.00
#
_symmetry.space_group_name_H-M   'P 1'
#
loop_
_entity.id
_entity.type
_entity.pdbx_description
1 polymer ?
#
loop_
_entity_poly.entity_id
_entity_poly.type
_entity_poly.pdbx_seq_one_letter_code
_entity_poly.pdbx_strand_id
1 'polypeptide(L)'
;MIAIWAGEGGSIMTWIVFNSIVITFYRLKTQRDKDIIFIRSIIFSLMISIVFLGILLFLNVFRIETPIIFPNGRGLNPFLISPYMLWHPLFTFIAYAIFLIPFAVAISEIITPRTKLHSAYQKAYYNFALKVGWMVLTLSIGLGAFWAKNTVNWGGYWSWDPVETVTLIPWLFCTAYFHTTSFRKKNERLIKINVVLIFFSILFATFITRGGGLNSLHAFTGAQELIGLVAIIGVLMVILSLYIIYDLLDKIIEDYKKTKLFFDYLSYLFLFILSFFFIFGLVVPPLTYILICTYSNNFLYLITVFFVI
;
A
#
# COMPACT_ATOMS: atom_id res chain seq x y z
N MET A 1 -24.20 -3.52 -0.17
CA MET A 1 -23.00 -3.67 0.69
C MET A 1 -21.70 -3.43 -0.08
N ILE A 2 -21.48 -4.09 -1.23
CA ILE A 2 -20.25 -3.94 -2.06
C ILE A 2 -20.00 -2.48 -2.49
N ALA A 3 -21.05 -1.68 -2.68
CA ALA A 3 -20.95 -0.26 -3.00
C ALA A 3 -20.07 0.56 -2.01
N ILE A 4 -19.97 0.12 -0.75
CA ILE A 4 -19.17 0.80 0.29
C ILE A 4 -17.68 0.85 -0.09
N TRP A 5 -17.15 -0.15 -0.78
CA TRP A 5 -15.75 -0.15 -1.20
C TRP A 5 -15.55 -0.27 -2.71
N ALA A 6 -16.62 -0.46 -3.48
CA ALA A 6 -16.51 -0.45 -4.93
C ALA A 6 -16.46 0.98 -5.50
N GLY A 7 -17.22 1.93 -4.95
CA GLY A 7 -17.15 3.33 -5.38
C GLY A 7 -15.90 4.04 -4.84
N GLU A 8 -15.45 5.08 -5.55
CA GLU A 8 -14.28 5.89 -5.16
C GLU A 8 -14.47 6.49 -3.76
N GLY A 9 -15.55 7.27 -3.58
CA GLY A 9 -15.84 7.91 -2.31
C GLY A 9 -16.11 6.95 -1.17
N GLY A 10 -16.81 5.84 -1.44
CA GLY A 10 -17.01 4.78 -0.46
C GLY A 10 -15.68 4.19 0.02
N SER A 11 -14.76 3.91 -0.91
CA SER A 11 -13.46 3.32 -0.58
C SER A 11 -12.59 4.25 0.29
N ILE A 12 -12.58 5.55 0.00
CA ILE A 12 -11.87 6.55 0.81
C ILE A 12 -12.54 6.70 2.19
N MET A 13 -13.87 6.63 2.28
CA MET A 13 -14.57 6.65 3.56
C MET A 13 -14.27 5.38 4.38
N THR A 14 -14.21 4.22 3.72
CA THR A 14 -13.83 2.93 4.33
C THR A 14 -12.43 3.02 4.94
N TRP A 15 -11.49 3.64 4.23
CA TRP A 15 -10.16 3.97 4.74
C TRP A 15 -10.19 4.78 6.03
N ILE A 16 -10.96 5.86 6.07
CA ILE A 16 -11.08 6.73 7.26
C ILE A 16 -11.67 5.96 8.45
N VAL A 17 -12.67 5.12 8.22
CA VAL A 17 -13.30 4.29 9.27
C VAL A 17 -12.28 3.30 9.84
N PHE A 18 -11.60 2.51 9.01
CA PHE A 18 -10.63 1.53 9.52
C PHE A 18 -9.41 2.18 10.16
N ASN A 19 -8.92 3.30 9.63
CA ASN A 19 -7.85 4.07 10.28
C ASN A 19 -8.30 4.52 11.68
N SER A 20 -9.51 5.04 11.82
CA SER A 20 -10.05 5.49 13.11
C SER A 20 -10.16 4.35 14.12
N ILE A 21 -10.58 3.16 13.67
CA ILE A 21 -10.65 1.95 14.49
C ILE A 21 -9.25 1.57 14.99
N VAL A 22 -8.29 1.44 14.09
CA VAL A 22 -6.91 1.02 14.44
C VAL A 22 -6.24 2.04 15.38
N ILE A 23 -6.40 3.34 15.12
CA ILE A 23 -5.90 4.42 15.99
C ILE A 23 -6.54 4.32 17.37
N THR A 24 -7.84 4.07 17.45
CA THR A 24 -8.56 3.91 18.72
C THR A 24 -7.98 2.75 19.51
N PHE A 25 -7.85 1.56 18.91
CA PHE A 25 -7.25 0.39 19.56
C PHE A 25 -5.83 0.65 20.05
N TYR A 26 -5.00 1.34 19.26
CA TYR A 26 -3.66 1.72 19.67
C TYR A 26 -3.65 2.68 20.89
N ARG A 27 -4.65 3.55 21.00
CA ARG A 27 -4.81 4.52 22.09
C ARG A 27 -5.46 3.95 23.36
N LEU A 28 -6.25 2.88 23.27
CA LEU A 28 -7.09 2.37 24.38
C LEU A 28 -6.32 2.23 25.69
N LYS A 29 -5.09 1.71 25.65
CA LYS A 29 -4.24 1.62 26.84
C LYS A 29 -3.38 2.87 26.97
N THR A 30 -3.93 3.85 27.69
CA THR A 30 -3.26 5.12 28.00
C THR A 30 -2.02 4.85 28.85
N GLN A 31 -0.90 5.45 28.47
CA GLN A 31 0.28 5.50 29.31
C GLN A 31 0.23 6.73 30.23
N ARG A 32 0.71 6.56 31.48
CA ARG A 32 1.03 7.69 32.37
C ARG A 32 2.32 8.41 31.95
N ASP A 33 3.16 7.75 31.14
CA ASP A 33 4.44 8.27 30.70
C ASP A 33 4.29 9.12 29.43
N LYS A 34 4.99 10.27 29.40
CA LYS A 34 5.08 11.17 28.24
C LYS A 34 5.96 10.57 27.12
N ASP A 35 5.59 9.38 26.62
CA ASP A 35 6.31 8.74 25.51
C ASP A 35 6.11 9.56 24.23
N ILE A 36 7.14 10.31 23.85
CA ILE A 36 7.13 11.21 22.68
C ILE A 36 6.89 10.43 21.39
N ILE A 37 7.38 9.19 21.29
CA ILE A 37 7.19 8.36 20.10
C ILE A 37 5.73 7.93 19.97
N PHE A 38 5.09 7.56 21.09
CA PHE A 38 3.65 7.27 21.11
C PHE A 38 2.79 8.48 20.72
N ILE A 39 3.10 9.66 21.26
CA ILE A 39 2.35 10.89 20.94
C ILE A 39 2.49 11.21 19.45
N ARG A 40 3.72 11.15 18.93
CA ARG A 40 3.99 11.43 17.51
C ARG A 40 3.37 10.41 16.58
N SER A 41 3.36 9.12 16.93
CA SER A 41 2.73 8.10 16.10
C SER A 41 1.21 8.31 16.02
N ILE A 42 0.55 8.77 17.09
CA ILE A 42 -0.85 9.20 17.02
C ILE A 42 -1.00 10.39 16.08
N ILE A 43 -0.17 11.44 16.23
CA ILE A 43 -0.23 12.63 15.37
C ILE A 43 -0.07 12.26 13.90
N PHE A 44 0.95 11.47 13.53
CA PHE A 44 1.15 11.03 12.16
C PHE A 44 -0.02 10.20 11.64
N SER A 45 -0.59 9.31 12.47
CA SER A 45 -1.75 8.52 12.07
C SER A 45 -2.97 9.41 11.78
N LEU A 46 -3.19 10.44 12.59
CA LEU A 46 -4.25 11.43 12.37
C LEU A 46 -3.98 12.31 11.13
N MET A 47 -2.73 12.71 10.89
CA MET A 47 -2.34 13.44 9.68
C MET A 47 -2.66 12.64 8.42
N ILE A 48 -2.38 11.33 8.40
CA ILE A 48 -2.76 10.46 7.29
C ILE A 48 -4.29 10.43 7.13
N SER A 49 -5.05 10.26 8.21
CA SER A 49 -6.53 10.31 8.15
C SER A 49 -7.05 11.65 7.61
N ILE A 50 -6.40 12.77 7.94
CA ILE A 50 -6.74 14.10 7.40
C ILE A 50 -6.46 14.16 5.90
N VAL A 51 -5.38 13.55 5.40
CA VAL A 51 -5.10 13.46 3.96
C VAL A 51 -6.22 12.69 3.24
N PHE A 52 -6.64 11.53 3.76
CA PHE A 52 -7.77 10.79 3.19
C PHE A 52 -9.07 11.59 3.23
N LEU A 53 -9.33 12.34 4.30
CA LEU A 53 -10.46 13.27 4.38
C LEU A 53 -10.36 14.39 3.33
N GLY A 54 -9.17 14.96 3.14
CA GLY A 54 -8.91 15.97 2.11
C GLY A 54 -9.20 15.44 0.71
N ILE A 55 -8.78 14.20 0.41
CA ILE A 55 -9.09 13.52 -0.87
C ILE A 55 -10.60 13.32 -1.02
N LEU A 56 -11.30 12.86 0.03
CA LEU A 56 -12.75 12.68 0.01
C LEU A 56 -13.49 13.99 -0.34
N LEU A 57 -13.04 15.10 0.24
CA LEU A 57 -13.59 16.43 -0.02
C LEU A 57 -13.25 16.93 -1.43
N PHE A 58 -12.02 16.70 -1.89
CA PHE A 58 -11.56 17.05 -3.24
C PHE A 58 -12.40 16.36 -4.33
N LEU A 59 -12.65 15.06 -4.18
CA LEU A 59 -13.47 14.26 -5.09
C LEU A 59 -14.97 14.62 -5.04
N ASN A 60 -15.38 15.48 -4.09
CA ASN A 60 -16.76 15.96 -3.91
C ASN A 60 -17.81 14.83 -3.99
N VAL A 61 -17.56 13.76 -3.24
CA VAL A 61 -18.30 12.49 -3.35
C VAL A 61 -19.78 12.57 -2.93
N PHE A 62 -20.15 13.66 -2.25
CA PHE A 62 -21.52 13.93 -1.81
C PHE A 62 -22.25 14.90 -2.75
N ARG A 63 -21.64 15.27 -3.90
CA ARG A 63 -22.29 16.09 -4.91
C ARG A 63 -23.54 15.38 -5.43
N ILE A 64 -24.67 16.06 -5.32
CA ILE A 64 -25.94 15.58 -5.87
C ILE A 64 -25.88 15.76 -7.39
N GLU A 65 -25.82 14.65 -8.14
CA GLU A 65 -26.03 14.69 -9.59
C GLU A 65 -27.50 15.03 -9.86
N THR A 66 -27.74 16.14 -10.56
CA THR A 66 -29.08 16.56 -11.01
C THR A 66 -29.10 16.62 -12.54
N PRO A 67 -30.14 16.05 -13.19
CA PRO A 67 -31.24 15.26 -12.62
C PRO A 67 -30.76 13.91 -12.04
N ILE A 68 -31.58 13.25 -11.23
CA ILE A 68 -31.26 11.91 -10.71
C ILE A 68 -31.39 10.93 -11.87
N ILE A 69 -30.28 10.61 -12.53
CA ILE A 69 -30.30 9.78 -13.76
C ILE A 69 -30.51 8.29 -13.42
N PHE A 70 -30.25 7.86 -12.18
CA PHE A 70 -30.28 6.43 -11.82
C PHE A 70 -30.87 6.17 -10.41
N PRO A 71 -32.17 5.83 -10.28
CA PRO A 71 -32.82 5.51 -9.00
C PRO A 71 -32.14 4.37 -8.22
N ASN A 72 -31.52 3.43 -8.93
CA ASN A 72 -30.80 2.28 -8.38
C ASN A 72 -29.26 2.41 -8.46
N GLY A 73 -28.74 3.60 -8.78
CA GLY A 73 -27.32 3.84 -9.05
C GLY A 73 -26.83 3.28 -10.39
N ARG A 74 -25.58 3.57 -10.75
CA ARG A 74 -24.95 3.12 -12.02
C ARG A 74 -24.67 1.60 -12.06
N GLY A 75 -24.82 0.90 -10.94
CA GLY A 75 -24.44 -0.51 -10.81
C GLY A 75 -22.92 -0.71 -10.75
N LEU A 76 -22.50 -1.96 -10.60
CA LEU A 76 -21.09 -2.36 -10.69
C LEU A 76 -20.76 -2.77 -12.12
N ASN A 77 -19.48 -2.73 -12.47
CA ASN A 77 -19.00 -3.44 -13.65
C ASN A 77 -19.45 -4.92 -13.56
N PRO A 78 -20.04 -5.51 -14.63
CA PRO A 78 -20.51 -6.89 -14.63
C PRO A 78 -19.48 -7.91 -14.10
N PHE A 79 -18.19 -7.70 -14.35
CA PHE A 79 -17.13 -8.59 -13.85
C PHE A 79 -16.98 -8.56 -12.31
N LEU A 80 -17.45 -7.51 -11.64
CA LEU A 80 -17.39 -7.36 -10.19
C LEU A 80 -18.63 -7.92 -9.48
N ILE A 81 -19.64 -8.38 -10.22
CA ILE A 81 -20.89 -8.89 -9.65
C ILE A 81 -20.70 -10.36 -9.28
N SER A 82 -20.22 -10.61 -8.06
CA SER A 82 -20.18 -11.96 -7.49
C SER A 82 -20.25 -11.93 -5.96
N PRO A 83 -20.74 -12.98 -5.30
CA PRO A 83 -20.77 -13.06 -3.83
C PRO A 83 -19.35 -13.02 -3.22
N TYR A 84 -18.33 -13.45 -3.97
CA TYR A 84 -16.94 -13.47 -3.51
C TYR A 84 -16.29 -12.06 -3.50
N MET A 85 -16.90 -11.08 -4.18
CA MET A 85 -16.45 -9.68 -4.23
C MET A 85 -16.54 -8.95 -2.88
N LEU A 86 -17.28 -9.52 -1.92
CA LEU A 86 -17.44 -8.94 -0.60
C LEU A 86 -16.17 -9.06 0.25
N TRP A 87 -15.49 -10.21 0.18
CA TRP A 87 -14.54 -10.60 1.21
C TRP A 87 -13.14 -10.03 1.00
N HIS A 88 -12.56 -10.21 -0.18
CA HIS A 88 -11.17 -9.78 -0.41
C HIS A 88 -10.96 -8.27 -0.23
N PRO A 89 -11.83 -7.34 -0.68
CA PRO A 89 -11.61 -5.91 -0.45
C PRO A 89 -11.70 -5.57 1.04
N LEU A 90 -12.64 -6.16 1.77
CA LEU A 90 -12.78 -5.96 3.22
C LEU A 90 -11.48 -6.31 3.95
N PHE A 91 -10.91 -7.49 3.69
CA PHE A 91 -9.64 -7.89 4.29
C PHE A 91 -8.48 -7.03 3.80
N THR A 92 -8.51 -6.54 2.55
CA THR A 92 -7.52 -5.56 2.05
C THR A 92 -7.52 -4.30 2.90
N PHE A 93 -8.68 -3.66 3.11
CA PHE A 93 -8.76 -2.43 3.92
C PHE A 93 -8.35 -2.65 5.37
N ILE A 94 -8.75 -3.77 5.97
CA ILE A 94 -8.35 -4.12 7.33
C ILE A 94 -6.82 -4.26 7.43
N ALA A 95 -6.21 -5.05 6.54
CA ALA A 95 -4.76 -5.23 6.52
C ALA A 95 -4.03 -3.90 6.35
N TYR A 96 -4.48 -3.11 5.38
CA TYR A 96 -3.87 -1.83 5.05
C TYR A 96 -3.94 -0.83 6.20
N ALA A 97 -5.09 -0.73 6.89
CA ALA A 97 -5.24 0.11 8.06
C ALA A 97 -4.38 -0.35 9.24
N ILE A 98 -4.19 -1.66 9.45
CA ILE A 98 -3.34 -2.20 10.52
C ILE A 98 -1.88 -1.72 10.36
N PHE A 99 -1.37 -1.62 9.13
CA PHE A 99 -0.01 -1.15 8.86
C PHE A 99 0.21 0.35 9.12
N LEU A 100 -0.84 1.14 9.32
CA LEU A 100 -0.75 2.57 9.67
C LEU A 100 0.06 2.81 10.95
N ILE A 101 -0.18 2.00 11.99
CA ILE A 101 0.45 2.20 13.29
C ILE A 101 1.95 1.84 13.25
N PRO A 102 2.37 0.69 12.70
CA PRO A 102 3.78 0.42 12.48
C PRO A 102 4.49 1.54 11.70
N PHE A 103 3.87 2.03 10.64
CA PHE A 103 4.40 3.15 9.86
C PHE A 103 4.60 4.41 10.71
N ALA A 104 3.56 4.83 11.44
CA ALA A 104 3.61 6.04 12.24
C ALA A 104 4.63 5.96 13.38
N VAL A 105 4.82 4.79 13.97
CA VAL A 105 5.88 4.53 14.97
C VAL A 105 7.25 4.59 14.30
N ALA A 106 7.45 3.93 13.16
CA ALA A 106 8.73 3.91 12.45
C ALA A 106 9.19 5.31 12.05
N ILE A 107 8.29 6.14 11.47
CA ILE A 107 8.58 7.53 11.13
C ILE A 107 8.90 8.37 12.37
N SER A 108 8.14 8.18 13.46
CA SER A 108 8.39 8.89 14.72
C SER A 108 9.80 8.63 15.27
N GLU A 109 10.27 7.39 15.20
CA GLU A 109 11.62 7.02 15.64
C GLU A 109 12.72 7.40 14.63
N ILE A 110 12.41 7.51 13.34
CA ILE A 110 13.37 8.02 12.33
C ILE A 110 13.61 9.52 12.56
N ILE A 111 12.56 10.29 12.85
CA ILE A 111 12.64 11.75 13.06
C ILE A 111 13.33 12.09 14.38
N THR A 112 13.31 11.21 15.38
CA THR A 112 14.10 11.38 16.60
C THR A 112 14.88 10.11 16.92
N PRO A 113 16.03 9.92 16.26
CA PRO A 113 16.81 8.67 16.32
C PRO A 113 17.26 8.28 17.74
N ARG A 114 17.33 9.24 18.67
CA ARG A 114 17.75 9.02 20.06
C ARG A 114 16.60 8.61 20.99
N THR A 115 15.36 8.66 20.52
CA THR A 115 14.18 8.32 21.31
C THR A 115 13.51 7.11 20.69
N LYS A 116 13.22 6.11 21.52
CA LYS A 116 12.52 4.90 21.10
C LYS A 116 11.17 4.85 21.80
N LEU A 117 10.26 4.08 21.23
CA LEU A 117 9.06 3.70 21.96
C LEU A 117 9.50 2.98 23.24
N HIS A 118 8.97 3.35 24.38
CA HIS A 118 9.33 2.75 25.66
C HIS A 118 8.29 1.75 26.13
N SER A 119 7.01 2.07 25.90
CA SER A 119 5.90 1.23 26.33
C SER A 119 6.00 -0.23 25.89
N ALA A 120 5.81 -1.14 26.85
CA ALA A 120 5.62 -2.56 26.56
C ALA A 120 4.34 -2.81 25.75
N TYR A 121 3.24 -2.11 26.04
CA TYR A 121 1.97 -2.31 25.33
C TYR A 121 2.06 -1.85 23.88
N GLN A 122 2.51 -0.62 23.63
CA GLN A 122 2.60 -0.10 22.27
C GLN A 122 3.66 -0.86 21.45
N LYS A 123 4.75 -1.35 22.06
CA LYS A 123 5.70 -2.26 21.38
C LYS A 123 5.05 -3.59 21.02
N ALA A 124 4.29 -4.17 21.94
CA ALA A 124 3.56 -5.40 21.68
C ALA A 124 2.54 -5.20 20.55
N TYR A 125 1.81 -4.08 20.57
CA TYR A 125 0.87 -3.69 19.52
C TYR A 125 1.58 -3.53 18.17
N TYR A 126 2.71 -2.82 18.11
CA TYR A 126 3.50 -2.64 16.89
C TYR A 126 3.90 -3.99 16.27
N ASN A 127 4.46 -4.89 17.08
CA ASN A 127 4.88 -6.21 16.62
C ASN A 127 3.69 -7.10 16.22
N PHE A 128 2.59 -7.00 16.96
CA PHE A 128 1.34 -7.71 16.67
C PHE A 128 0.73 -7.22 15.36
N ALA A 129 0.65 -5.90 15.15
CA ALA A 129 0.11 -5.28 13.96
C ALA A 129 0.86 -5.72 12.69
N LEU A 130 2.20 -5.78 12.71
CA LEU A 130 2.96 -6.28 11.55
C LEU A 130 2.65 -7.74 11.20
N LYS A 131 2.55 -8.61 12.21
CA LYS A 131 2.21 -10.03 12.00
C LYS A 131 0.79 -10.22 11.50
N VAL A 132 -0.18 -9.58 12.17
CA VAL A 132 -1.59 -9.69 11.81
C VAL A 132 -1.87 -9.02 10.47
N GLY A 133 -1.30 -7.83 10.21
CA GLY A 133 -1.41 -7.15 8.92
C GLY A 133 -0.92 -8.04 7.78
N TRP A 134 0.21 -8.72 7.96
CA TRP A 134 0.72 -9.68 6.97
C TRP A 134 -0.20 -10.90 6.78
N MET A 135 -0.71 -11.49 7.85
CA MET A 135 -1.64 -12.63 7.76
C MET A 135 -2.96 -12.25 7.08
N VAL A 136 -3.52 -11.10 7.44
CA VAL A 136 -4.77 -10.60 6.86
C VAL A 136 -4.56 -10.22 5.40
N LEU A 137 -3.41 -9.62 5.05
CA LEU A 137 -3.07 -9.33 3.65
C LEU A 137 -2.89 -10.61 2.83
N THR A 138 -2.27 -11.64 3.41
CA THR A 138 -2.14 -12.96 2.77
C THR A 138 -3.50 -13.58 2.49
N LEU A 139 -4.41 -13.54 3.48
CA LEU A 139 -5.80 -14.00 3.32
C LEU A 139 -6.53 -13.20 2.23
N SER A 140 -6.35 -11.88 2.22
CA SER A 140 -6.93 -11.00 1.23
C SER A 140 -6.50 -11.35 -0.20
N ILE A 141 -5.20 -11.54 -0.42
CA ILE A 141 -4.64 -11.93 -1.73
C ILE A 141 -5.17 -13.31 -2.14
N GLY A 142 -5.20 -14.28 -1.21
CA GLY A 142 -5.74 -15.62 -1.49
C GLY A 142 -7.23 -15.61 -1.85
N LEU A 143 -8.04 -14.80 -1.16
CA LEU A 143 -9.45 -14.60 -1.49
C LEU A 143 -9.63 -13.88 -2.83
N GLY A 144 -8.75 -12.93 -3.16
CA GLY A 144 -8.72 -12.26 -4.46
C GLY A 144 -8.42 -13.25 -5.58
N ALA A 145 -7.40 -14.09 -5.42
CA ALA A 145 -7.05 -15.14 -6.38
C ALA A 145 -8.19 -16.15 -6.57
N PHE A 146 -8.88 -16.54 -5.48
CA PHE A 146 -10.07 -17.39 -5.56
C PHE A 146 -11.21 -16.69 -6.31
N TRP A 147 -11.48 -15.42 -6.02
CA TRP A 147 -12.48 -14.63 -6.77
C TRP A 147 -12.12 -14.56 -8.26
N ALA A 148 -10.85 -14.31 -8.60
CA ALA A 148 -10.38 -14.19 -9.98
C ALA A 148 -10.69 -15.44 -10.81
N LYS A 149 -10.38 -16.62 -10.25
CA LYS A 149 -10.68 -17.92 -10.89
C LYS A 149 -12.16 -18.12 -11.19
N ASN A 150 -13.04 -17.68 -10.29
CA ASN A 150 -14.48 -17.97 -10.39
C ASN A 150 -15.25 -16.91 -11.20
N THR A 151 -14.65 -15.75 -11.46
CA THR A 151 -15.39 -14.60 -12.00
C THR A 151 -14.77 -14.03 -13.28
N VAL A 152 -13.49 -14.29 -13.56
CA VAL A 152 -12.78 -13.67 -14.69
C VAL A 152 -12.48 -14.67 -15.81
N ASN A 153 -12.63 -14.22 -17.05
CA ASN A 153 -12.67 -15.06 -18.25
C ASN A 153 -11.35 -15.77 -18.60
N TRP A 154 -10.21 -15.44 -17.99
CA TRP A 154 -8.93 -16.11 -18.26
C TRP A 154 -8.75 -17.45 -17.52
N GLY A 155 -9.70 -17.82 -16.64
CA GLY A 155 -9.80 -19.18 -16.09
C GLY A 155 -8.72 -19.61 -15.08
N GLY A 156 -7.97 -18.65 -14.52
CA GLY A 156 -6.85 -18.90 -13.60
C GLY A 156 -6.96 -18.10 -12.30
N TYR A 157 -6.15 -18.48 -11.30
CA TYR A 157 -6.08 -17.79 -10.00
C TYR A 157 -5.32 -16.45 -10.05
N TRP A 158 -4.57 -16.20 -11.12
CA TRP A 158 -3.72 -15.01 -11.27
C TRP A 158 -3.49 -14.73 -12.75
N SER A 159 -3.38 -13.47 -13.13
CA SER A 159 -3.15 -13.00 -14.50
C SER A 159 -2.10 -11.91 -14.62
N TRP A 160 -1.41 -11.56 -13.52
CA TRP A 160 -0.47 -10.44 -13.47
C TRP A 160 -1.11 -9.08 -13.78
N ASP A 161 -2.44 -8.99 -13.67
CA ASP A 161 -3.18 -7.73 -13.79
C ASP A 161 -2.61 -6.64 -12.85
N PRO A 162 -2.62 -5.36 -13.24
CA PRO A 162 -2.01 -4.30 -12.43
C PRO A 162 -2.51 -4.22 -10.99
N VAL A 163 -3.80 -4.51 -10.72
CA VAL A 163 -4.36 -4.49 -9.37
C VAL A 163 -3.90 -5.72 -8.57
N GLU A 164 -3.86 -6.90 -9.19
CA GLU A 164 -3.28 -8.09 -8.58
C GLU A 164 -1.81 -7.82 -8.20
N THR A 165 -1.02 -7.31 -9.13
CA THR A 165 0.41 -7.02 -8.94
C THR A 165 0.64 -5.95 -7.87
N VAL A 166 -0.12 -4.84 -7.87
CA VAL A 166 0.10 -3.77 -6.90
C VAL A 166 -0.26 -4.20 -5.47
N THR A 167 -1.26 -5.08 -5.31
CA THR A 167 -1.63 -5.61 -3.98
C THR A 167 -0.58 -6.57 -3.40
N LEU A 168 0.26 -7.17 -4.25
CA LEU A 168 1.36 -8.04 -3.85
C LEU A 168 2.57 -7.26 -3.30
N ILE A 169 2.80 -6.01 -3.72
CA ILE A 169 3.98 -5.22 -3.33
C ILE A 169 4.08 -5.00 -1.81
N PRO A 170 3.01 -4.58 -1.08
CA PRO A 170 3.06 -4.48 0.38
C PRO A 170 3.36 -5.81 1.06
N TRP A 171 2.86 -6.91 0.49
CA TRP A 171 3.11 -8.25 1.02
C TRP A 171 4.59 -8.61 0.87
N LEU A 172 5.22 -8.32 -0.28
CA LEU A 172 6.64 -8.56 -0.51
C LEU A 172 7.53 -7.75 0.43
N PHE A 173 7.26 -6.45 0.61
CA PHE A 173 8.01 -5.64 1.59
C PHE A 173 7.83 -6.11 3.02
N CYS A 174 6.63 -6.58 3.39
CA CYS A 174 6.38 -7.11 4.73
C CYS A 174 7.07 -8.46 4.94
N THR A 175 7.13 -9.32 3.91
CA THR A 175 7.93 -10.55 3.95
C THR A 175 9.42 -10.21 4.06
N ALA A 176 9.92 -9.24 3.30
CA ALA A 176 11.31 -8.75 3.39
C ALA A 176 11.64 -8.17 4.77
N TYR A 177 10.68 -7.50 5.42
CA TYR A 177 10.78 -7.07 6.81
C TYR A 177 11.02 -8.25 7.74
N PHE A 178 10.24 -9.34 7.63
CA PHE A 178 10.43 -10.51 8.50
C PHE A 178 11.78 -11.17 8.31
N HIS A 179 12.25 -11.32 7.08
CA HIS A 179 13.63 -11.77 6.82
C HIS A 179 14.63 -10.85 7.51
N THR A 180 14.52 -9.53 7.33
CA THR A 180 15.43 -8.56 7.97
C THR A 180 15.47 -8.70 9.49
N THR A 181 14.33 -8.93 10.14
CA THR A 181 14.27 -9.13 11.59
C THR A 181 14.84 -10.47 12.07
N SER A 182 15.00 -11.45 11.17
CA SER A 182 15.64 -12.74 11.48
C SER A 182 17.16 -12.60 11.57
N PHE A 183 17.79 -12.06 10.51
CA PHE A 183 19.26 -12.03 10.39
C PHE A 183 19.91 -10.72 10.85
N ARG A 184 19.17 -9.60 10.88
CA ARG A 184 19.72 -8.26 11.14
C ARG A 184 18.99 -7.49 12.23
N LYS A 185 18.68 -8.15 13.35
CA LYS A 185 18.04 -7.53 14.54
C LYS A 185 18.69 -6.23 15.01
N LYS A 186 20.00 -6.06 14.76
CA LYS A 186 20.77 -4.87 15.15
C LYS A 186 20.72 -3.72 14.14
N ASN A 187 20.27 -3.92 12.91
CA ASN A 187 20.13 -2.84 11.92
C ASN A 187 18.73 -2.24 11.98
N GLU A 188 18.51 -1.44 13.03
CA GLU A 188 17.23 -0.76 13.27
C GLU A 188 16.83 0.17 12.13
N ARG A 189 17.80 0.74 11.40
CA ARG A 189 17.53 1.63 10.26
C ARG A 189 16.85 0.87 9.12
N LEU A 190 17.39 -0.28 8.71
CA LEU A 190 16.81 -1.09 7.64
C LEU A 190 15.41 -1.62 8.01
N ILE A 191 15.24 -2.05 9.25
CA ILE A 191 13.95 -2.51 9.78
C ILE A 191 12.89 -1.40 9.64
N LYS A 192 13.21 -0.17 10.06
CA LYS A 192 12.29 0.98 9.97
C LYS A 192 11.99 1.37 8.53
N ILE A 193 13.02 1.38 7.66
CA ILE A 193 12.86 1.67 6.23
C ILE A 193 11.90 0.67 5.57
N ASN A 194 12.01 -0.63 5.86
CA ASN A 194 11.09 -1.62 5.33
C ASN A 194 9.64 -1.32 5.75
N VAL A 195 9.41 -0.94 7.00
CA VAL A 195 8.07 -0.56 7.47
C VAL A 195 7.53 0.68 6.75
N VAL A 196 8.39 1.67 6.46
CA VAL A 196 8.03 2.82 5.64
C VAL A 196 7.64 2.37 4.23
N LEU A 197 8.43 1.52 3.59
CA LEU A 197 8.14 0.99 2.25
C LEU A 197 6.84 0.21 2.17
N ILE A 198 6.52 -0.61 3.19
CA ILE A 198 5.23 -1.31 3.29
C ILE A 198 4.10 -0.28 3.18
N PHE A 199 4.11 0.77 3.99
CA PHE A 199 3.00 1.72 4.01
C PHE A 199 2.94 2.60 2.75
N PHE A 200 4.08 3.03 2.21
CA PHE A 200 4.10 3.72 0.93
C PHE A 200 3.55 2.85 -0.21
N SER A 201 3.88 1.55 -0.22
CA SER A 201 3.32 0.61 -1.20
C SER A 201 1.81 0.40 -1.04
N ILE A 202 1.27 0.52 0.18
CA ILE A 202 -0.17 0.47 0.45
C ILE A 202 -0.87 1.72 -0.11
N LEU A 203 -0.29 2.90 0.06
CA LEU A 203 -0.80 4.12 -0.54
C LEU A 203 -0.76 4.02 -2.07
N PHE A 204 0.35 3.53 -2.62
CA PHE A 204 0.50 3.29 -4.05
C PHE A 204 -0.56 2.30 -4.58
N ALA A 205 -0.75 1.15 -3.91
CA ALA A 205 -1.79 0.17 -4.25
C ALA A 205 -3.20 0.76 -4.19
N THR A 206 -3.48 1.57 -3.17
CA THR A 206 -4.77 2.26 -3.03
C THR A 206 -5.03 3.18 -4.20
N PHE A 207 -4.08 4.07 -4.52
CA PHE A 207 -4.31 5.07 -5.54
C PHE A 207 -4.22 4.49 -6.95
N ILE A 208 -3.44 3.44 -7.21
CA ILE A 208 -3.51 2.71 -8.50
C ILE A 208 -4.88 2.07 -8.71
N THR A 209 -5.41 1.42 -7.67
CA THR A 209 -6.68 0.69 -7.77
C THR A 209 -7.89 1.63 -7.90
N ARG A 210 -7.73 2.93 -7.59
CA ARG A 210 -8.82 3.93 -7.52
C ARG A 210 -8.66 5.12 -8.46
N GLY A 211 -7.44 5.60 -8.63
CA GLY A 211 -7.08 6.84 -9.31
C GLY A 211 -6.86 6.75 -10.82
N GLY A 212 -7.15 5.59 -11.42
CA GLY A 212 -7.00 5.38 -12.86
C GLY A 212 -5.56 5.47 -13.35
N GLY A 213 -5.38 5.29 -14.66
CA GLY A 213 -4.07 5.35 -15.34
C GLY A 213 -3.51 4.00 -15.80
N LEU A 214 -4.14 2.90 -15.39
CA LEU A 214 -3.82 1.55 -15.84
C LEU A 214 -5.12 0.85 -16.30
N ASN A 215 -5.06 0.15 -17.44
CA ASN A 215 -6.15 -0.72 -17.87
C ASN A 215 -6.11 -1.98 -17.00
N SER A 216 -7.04 -2.12 -16.07
CA SER A 216 -7.18 -3.32 -15.23
C SER A 216 -8.64 -3.77 -15.19
N LEU A 217 -8.83 -5.09 -15.24
CA LEU A 217 -10.16 -5.70 -15.11
C LEU A 217 -10.71 -5.62 -13.68
N HIS A 218 -9.84 -5.33 -12.71
CA HIS A 218 -10.17 -5.11 -11.31
C HIS A 218 -10.24 -3.61 -10.95
N ALA A 219 -10.03 -2.71 -11.90
CA ALA A 219 -10.14 -1.28 -11.64
C ALA A 219 -11.59 -0.94 -11.25
N PHE A 220 -11.73 -0.35 -10.07
CA PHE A 220 -13.05 -0.06 -9.51
C PHE A 220 -13.64 1.26 -10.03
N THR A 221 -12.77 2.21 -10.42
CA THR A 221 -13.15 3.55 -10.85
C THR A 221 -12.22 4.06 -11.95
N GLY A 222 -12.78 4.73 -12.96
CA GLY A 222 -12.06 5.32 -14.09
C GLY A 222 -11.68 6.80 -13.91
N ALA A 223 -11.80 7.34 -12.69
CA ALA A 223 -11.44 8.72 -12.41
C ALA A 223 -9.92 8.87 -12.44
N GLN A 224 -9.40 9.61 -13.44
CA GLN A 224 -7.97 9.91 -13.59
C GLN A 224 -7.52 11.06 -12.67
N GLU A 225 -8.39 11.54 -11.78
CA GLU A 225 -8.15 12.72 -10.93
C GLU A 225 -6.99 12.54 -9.95
N LEU A 226 -6.68 11.29 -9.58
CA LEU A 226 -5.60 10.96 -8.64
C LEU A 226 -4.31 10.48 -9.34
N ILE A 227 -4.24 10.48 -10.68
CA ILE A 227 -3.08 9.96 -11.42
C ILE A 227 -1.78 10.69 -11.09
N GLY A 228 -1.86 12.01 -10.81
CA GLY A 228 -0.72 12.80 -10.35
C GLY A 228 -0.19 12.32 -8.99
N LEU A 229 -1.08 11.96 -8.07
CA LEU A 229 -0.70 11.43 -6.76
C LEU A 229 -0.05 10.04 -6.88
N VAL A 230 -0.57 9.19 -7.77
CA VAL A 230 0.03 7.89 -8.12
C VAL A 230 1.46 8.09 -8.64
N ALA A 231 1.66 8.99 -9.59
CA ALA A 231 2.97 9.27 -10.16
C ALA A 231 3.96 9.80 -9.11
N ILE A 232 3.55 10.74 -8.25
CA ILE A 232 4.39 11.29 -7.19
C ILE A 232 4.82 10.19 -6.21
N ILE A 233 3.88 9.41 -5.68
CA ILE A 233 4.19 8.34 -4.72
C ILE A 233 5.06 7.27 -5.37
N GLY A 234 4.73 6.90 -6.61
CA GLY A 234 5.49 5.97 -7.41
C GLY A 234 6.95 6.37 -7.60
N VAL A 235 7.18 7.60 -8.06
CA VAL A 235 8.54 8.15 -8.25
C VAL A 235 9.29 8.23 -6.92
N LEU A 236 8.63 8.66 -5.85
CA LEU A 236 9.22 8.67 -4.50
C LEU A 236 9.66 7.28 -4.07
N MET A 237 8.85 6.25 -4.32
CA MET A 237 9.20 4.86 -4.03
C MET A 237 10.37 4.37 -4.86
N VAL A 238 10.42 4.67 -6.17
CA VAL A 238 11.56 4.33 -7.03
C VAL A 238 12.84 4.97 -6.50
N ILE A 239 12.82 6.28 -6.19
CA ILE A 239 13.97 7.00 -5.63
C ILE A 239 14.41 6.38 -4.30
N LEU A 240 13.46 6.11 -3.39
CA LEU A 240 13.76 5.52 -2.09
C LEU A 240 14.35 4.11 -2.23
N SER A 241 13.82 3.29 -3.14
CA SER A 241 14.34 1.96 -3.43
C SER A 241 15.75 2.01 -4.01
N LEU A 242 16.02 2.92 -4.96
CA LEU A 242 17.37 3.12 -5.50
C LEU A 242 18.36 3.62 -4.43
N TYR A 243 17.92 4.53 -3.56
CA TYR A 243 18.72 4.99 -2.43
C TYR A 243 19.07 3.84 -1.47
N ILE A 244 18.12 2.95 -1.19
CA ILE A 244 18.34 1.76 -0.35
C ILE A 244 19.32 0.80 -1.01
N ILE A 245 19.14 0.54 -2.30
CA ILE A 245 20.06 -0.26 -3.10
C ILE A 245 21.48 0.34 -2.97
N TYR A 246 21.64 1.63 -3.21
CA TYR A 246 22.94 2.32 -3.11
C TYR A 246 23.55 2.31 -1.69
N ASP A 247 22.81 2.73 -0.66
CA ASP A 247 23.35 2.91 0.71
C ASP A 247 23.55 1.58 1.46
N LEU A 248 22.79 0.54 1.10
CA LEU A 248 22.78 -0.73 1.81
C LEU A 248 23.42 -1.89 1.05
N LEU A 249 23.60 -1.84 -0.28
CA LEU A 249 24.23 -2.96 -1.01
C LEU A 249 25.62 -3.29 -0.47
N ASP A 250 26.50 -2.29 -0.38
CA ASP A 250 27.89 -2.52 0.04
C ASP A 250 27.94 -3.07 1.48
N LYS A 251 27.13 -2.49 2.37
CA LYS A 251 27.02 -2.93 3.77
C LYS A 251 26.39 -4.32 3.88
N ILE A 252 25.45 -4.66 3.00
CA ILE A 252 24.81 -5.99 2.96
C ILE A 252 25.82 -7.03 2.46
N ILE A 253 26.58 -6.71 1.41
CA ILE A 253 27.59 -7.60 0.82
C ILE A 253 28.75 -7.85 1.79
N GLU A 254 29.20 -6.83 2.54
CA GLU A 254 30.22 -6.99 3.57
C GLU A 254 29.75 -7.85 4.75
N ASP A 255 28.52 -7.63 5.23
CA ASP A 255 27.95 -8.42 6.33
C ASP A 255 27.63 -9.86 5.90
N TYR A 256 27.22 -10.04 4.64
CA TYR A 256 27.02 -11.35 4.03
C TYR A 256 28.28 -12.22 4.15
N LYS A 257 29.45 -11.68 3.80
CA LYS A 257 30.74 -12.40 3.89
C LYS A 257 31.08 -12.87 5.32
N LYS A 258 30.47 -12.26 6.34
CA LYS A 258 30.77 -12.49 7.76
C LYS A 258 29.79 -13.45 8.44
N THR A 259 28.68 -13.82 7.81
CA THR A 259 27.58 -14.54 8.50
C THR A 259 27.22 -15.86 7.84
N LYS A 260 26.80 -16.86 8.64
CA LYS A 260 26.24 -18.15 8.16
C LYS A 260 24.83 -18.01 7.54
N LEU A 261 24.32 -16.79 7.36
CA LEU A 261 22.92 -16.49 7.04
C LEU A 261 22.70 -16.20 5.54
N PHE A 262 23.42 -16.90 4.66
CA PHE A 262 23.41 -16.73 3.19
C PHE A 262 21.99 -16.61 2.63
N PHE A 263 21.13 -17.58 2.95
CA PHE A 263 19.80 -17.68 2.36
C PHE A 263 18.87 -16.56 2.81
N ASP A 264 19.02 -16.05 4.03
CA ASP A 264 18.21 -14.95 4.54
C ASP A 264 18.51 -13.62 3.84
N TYR A 265 19.80 -13.36 3.58
CA TYR A 265 20.24 -12.19 2.80
C TYR A 265 19.77 -12.27 1.35
N LEU A 266 19.95 -13.43 0.71
CA LEU A 266 19.54 -13.62 -0.67
C LEU A 266 18.01 -13.49 -0.82
N SER A 267 17.25 -14.05 0.13
CA SER A 267 15.78 -13.92 0.16
C SER A 267 15.35 -12.47 0.33
N TYR A 268 15.99 -11.71 1.24
CA TYR A 268 15.71 -10.29 1.39
C TYR A 268 15.96 -9.51 0.09
N LEU A 269 17.12 -9.69 -0.54
CA LEU A 269 17.47 -9.01 -1.79
C LEU A 269 16.51 -9.38 -2.91
N PHE A 270 16.16 -10.66 -3.05
CA PHE A 270 15.20 -11.14 -4.03
C PHE A 270 13.83 -10.46 -3.86
N LEU A 271 13.27 -10.47 -2.64
CA LEU A 271 11.98 -9.84 -2.36
C LEU A 271 12.00 -8.33 -2.60
N PHE A 272 13.11 -7.67 -2.24
CA PHE A 272 13.27 -6.23 -2.44
C PHE A 272 13.37 -5.85 -3.92
N ILE A 273 14.21 -6.56 -4.69
CA ILE A 273 14.38 -6.34 -6.13
C ILE A 273 13.08 -6.64 -6.88
N LEU A 274 12.37 -7.71 -6.50
CA LEU A 274 11.07 -8.03 -7.09
C LEU A 274 10.05 -6.93 -6.83
N SER A 275 9.99 -6.41 -5.60
CA SER A 275 9.12 -5.28 -5.25
C SER A 275 9.47 -4.03 -6.08
N PHE A 276 10.77 -3.73 -6.21
CA PHE A 276 11.24 -2.62 -7.03
C PHE A 276 10.84 -2.76 -8.50
N PHE A 277 10.99 -3.95 -9.08
CA PHE A 277 10.63 -4.20 -10.46
C PHE A 277 9.14 -3.96 -10.71
N PHE A 278 8.27 -4.42 -9.81
CA PHE A 278 6.83 -4.17 -9.91
C PHE A 278 6.46 -2.69 -9.75
N ILE A 279 7.06 -1.99 -8.79
CA ILE A 279 6.85 -0.54 -8.65
C ILE A 279 7.27 0.16 -9.93
N PHE A 280 8.47 -0.11 -10.43
CA PHE A 280 8.99 0.53 -11.63
C PHE A 280 8.05 0.31 -12.81
N GLY A 281 7.61 -0.93 -13.06
CA GLY A 281 6.67 -1.24 -14.15
C GLY A 281 5.33 -0.52 -14.00
N LEU A 282 4.78 -0.44 -12.80
CA LEU A 282 3.46 0.17 -12.56
C LEU A 282 3.48 1.70 -12.50
N VAL A 283 4.64 2.32 -12.27
CA VAL A 283 4.80 3.79 -12.25
C VAL A 283 4.90 4.38 -13.66
N VAL A 284 5.42 3.60 -14.62
CA VAL A 284 5.66 4.08 -15.98
C VAL A 284 4.36 4.55 -16.66
N PRO A 285 3.25 3.78 -16.71
CA PRO A 285 2.06 4.22 -17.47
C PRO A 285 1.39 5.49 -16.93
N PRO A 286 1.19 5.69 -15.60
CA PRO A 286 0.71 6.96 -15.07
C PRO A 286 1.62 8.14 -15.42
N LEU A 287 2.93 7.94 -15.37
CA LEU A 287 3.92 8.99 -15.64
C LEU A 287 3.96 9.36 -17.12
N THR A 288 3.94 8.37 -18.03
CA THR A 288 3.89 8.62 -19.46
C THR A 288 2.58 9.27 -19.87
N TYR A 289 1.45 8.87 -19.29
CA TYR A 289 0.16 9.51 -19.51
C TYR A 289 0.21 11.02 -19.21
N ILE A 290 0.73 11.41 -18.04
CA ILE A 290 0.87 12.83 -17.67
C ILE A 290 1.76 13.59 -18.65
N LEU A 291 2.89 12.99 -19.04
CA LEU A 291 3.83 13.62 -19.99
C LEU A 291 3.23 13.77 -21.39
N ILE A 292 2.43 12.80 -21.85
CA ILE A 292 1.72 12.88 -23.15
C ILE A 292 0.71 14.02 -23.12
N CYS A 293 -0.12 14.11 -22.06
CA CYS A 293 -1.10 15.19 -21.91
C CYS A 293 -0.44 16.57 -21.83
N THR A 294 0.80 16.65 -21.32
CA THR A 294 1.52 17.92 -21.15
C THR A 294 2.30 18.34 -22.40
N TYR A 295 2.90 17.39 -23.12
CA TYR A 295 3.90 17.68 -24.17
C TYR A 295 3.54 17.13 -25.57
N SER A 296 2.37 16.51 -25.76
CA SER A 296 1.86 15.99 -27.04
C SER A 296 2.91 15.20 -27.87
N ASN A 297 3.63 14.28 -27.22
CA ASN A 297 4.83 13.66 -27.81
C ASN A 297 4.60 12.17 -28.16
N ASN A 298 4.66 11.83 -29.46
CA ASN A 298 4.34 10.47 -29.97
C ASN A 298 5.30 9.37 -29.47
N PHE A 299 6.54 9.71 -29.11
CA PHE A 299 7.51 8.73 -28.59
C PHE A 299 7.12 8.15 -27.22
N LEU A 300 6.48 8.97 -26.36
CA LEU A 300 6.02 8.55 -25.03
C LEU A 300 4.83 7.58 -25.11
N TYR A 301 4.07 7.63 -26.20
CA TYR A 301 2.96 6.71 -26.45
C TYR A 301 3.47 5.26 -26.61
N LEU A 302 4.56 5.06 -27.36
CA LEU A 302 5.19 3.74 -27.52
C LEU A 302 5.64 3.13 -26.20
N ILE A 303 6.27 3.92 -25.32
CA ILE A 303 6.70 3.45 -23.99
C ILE A 303 5.50 2.97 -23.16
N THR A 304 4.38 3.67 -23.24
CA THR A 304 3.16 3.30 -22.52
C THR A 304 2.63 1.93 -22.95
N VAL A 305 2.65 1.63 -24.25
CA VAL A 305 2.15 0.35 -24.79
C VAL A 305 3.00 -0.84 -24.33
N PHE A 306 4.32 -0.68 -24.18
CA PHE A 306 5.22 -1.75 -23.74
C PHE A 306 5.05 -2.16 -22.27
N PHE A 307 4.49 -1.29 -21.41
CA PHE A 307 4.27 -1.57 -19.99
C PHE A 307 2.81 -1.93 -19.64
N VAL A 308 1.91 -2.02 -20.63
CA VAL A 308 0.48 -2.28 -20.45
C VAL A 308 0.10 -3.74 -20.80
N ILE A 309 1.07 -4.61 -21.07
CA ILE A 309 0.87 -6.05 -21.32
C ILE A 309 1.27 -6.85 -20.09
#